data_AF-A0A2S4VJP4-F1
#
_entry.id   AF-A0A2S4VJP4-F1
#
_cell.length_a   1.000
_cell.length_b   1.000
_cell.length_c   1.000
_cell.angle_alpha   90.00
_cell.angle_beta   90.00
_cell.angle_gamma   90.00
#
_symmetry.space_group_name_H-M   'P 1'
#
loop_
_entity.id
_entity.type
_entity.pdbx_description
1 polymer ?
#
loop_
_entity_poly.entity_id
_entity_poly.type
_entity_poly.pdbx_seq_one_letter_code
_entity_poly.pdbx_strand_id
1 'polypeptide(L)'
;MAVQRRRVTQSELKALLEQRNPHSRNGQNYSRVFFKQQWAAQRAFQADHTDAEEARMRKMVAIYERENVIDLVWAQLQNPRIFRATESEVRDLINAIEAESEALKEDITNLLGEDMPDGDVEERKM
;
A
#
# COMPACT_ATOMS: atom_id res chain seq x y z
N MET A 1 -28.54 -26.81 0.55
CA MET A 1 -27.27 -26.04 0.49
C MET A 1 -26.87 -25.43 1.84
N ALA A 2 -27.69 -24.62 2.51
CA ALA A 2 -27.32 -23.95 3.77
C ALA A 2 -27.02 -24.91 4.96
N VAL A 3 -27.83 -25.95 5.14
CA VAL A 3 -27.65 -26.94 6.22
C VAL A 3 -26.33 -27.72 6.06
N GLN A 4 -25.96 -28.07 4.83
CA GLN A 4 -24.72 -28.78 4.54
C GLN A 4 -23.50 -27.91 4.84
N ARG A 5 -23.52 -26.64 4.42
CA ARG A 5 -22.46 -25.67 4.75
C ARG A 5 -22.28 -25.54 6.26
N ARG A 6 -23.37 -25.38 7.01
CA ARG A 6 -23.33 -25.31 8.47
C ARG A 6 -22.67 -26.53 9.10
N ARG A 7 -22.99 -27.74 8.63
CA ARG A 7 -22.38 -28.99 9.15
C ARG A 7 -20.88 -29.03 8.89
N VAL A 8 -20.46 -28.70 7.67
CA VAL A 8 -19.04 -28.64 7.30
C VAL A 8 -18.29 -27.65 8.18
N THR A 9 -18.79 -26.42 8.32
CA THR A 9 -18.15 -25.39 9.16
C THR A 9 -18.08 -25.80 10.63
N GLN A 10 -19.09 -26.51 11.13
CA GLN A 10 -19.06 -27.03 12.50
C GLN A 10 -18.00 -28.12 12.70
N SER A 11 -17.85 -29.01 11.72
CA SER A 11 -16.81 -30.04 11.74
C SER A 11 -15.40 -29.44 11.65
N GLU A 12 -15.20 -28.46 10.77
CA GLU A 12 -13.93 -27.73 10.64
C GLU A 12 -13.58 -26.98 11.93
N LEU A 13 -14.53 -26.24 12.50
CA LEU A 13 -14.32 -25.55 13.77
C LEU A 13 -13.97 -26.53 14.90
N LYS A 14 -14.60 -27.70 14.92
CA LYS A 14 -14.28 -28.73 15.92
C LYS A 14 -12.84 -29.24 15.76
N ALA A 15 -12.42 -29.56 14.54
CA ALA A 15 -11.06 -29.99 14.26
C ALA A 15 -10.02 -28.92 14.66
N LEU A 16 -10.30 -27.65 14.38
CA LEU A 16 -9.42 -26.53 14.77
C LEU A 16 -9.31 -26.38 16.29
N LEU A 17 -10.40 -26.56 17.04
CA LEU A 17 -10.38 -26.50 18.51
C LEU A 17 -9.67 -27.70 19.16
N GLU A 18 -9.50 -28.79 18.43
CA GLU A 18 -8.73 -29.96 18.88
C GLU A 18 -7.23 -29.82 18.56
N GLN A 19 -6.86 -28.89 17.68
CA GLN A 19 -5.47 -28.65 17.30
C GLN A 19 -4.75 -27.80 18.36
N ARG A 20 -3.49 -28.16 18.63
CA ARG A 20 -2.61 -27.44 19.55
C ARG A 20 -2.31 -26.05 19.00
N ASN A 21 -2.48 -25.01 19.83
CA ASN A 21 -2.16 -23.64 19.46
C ASN A 21 -0.65 -23.38 19.68
N PRO A 22 0.15 -23.16 18.62
CA PRO A 22 1.57 -22.86 18.75
C PRO A 22 1.82 -21.49 19.41
N HIS A 23 0.85 -20.58 19.37
CA HIS A 23 0.95 -19.26 20.01
C HIS A 23 0.55 -19.28 21.50
N SER A 24 0.10 -20.43 22.03
CA SER A 24 -0.18 -20.56 23.45
C SER A 24 1.10 -20.92 24.20
N ARG A 25 1.54 -20.05 25.12
CA ARG A 25 2.67 -20.33 26.04
C ARG A 25 2.51 -21.62 26.84
N ASN A 26 1.27 -21.99 27.16
CA ASN A 26 0.95 -23.20 27.94
C ASN A 26 0.66 -24.42 27.07
N GLY A 27 0.89 -24.33 25.75
CA GLY A 27 0.64 -25.40 24.79
C GLY A 27 -0.81 -25.88 24.71
N GLN A 28 -1.78 -25.04 25.09
CA GLN A 28 -3.21 -25.33 24.99
C GLN A 28 -3.65 -25.39 23.53
N ASN A 29 -4.79 -26.02 23.28
CA ASN A 29 -5.42 -26.02 21.96
C ASN A 29 -6.01 -24.64 21.62
N TYR A 30 -6.34 -24.45 20.34
CA TYR A 30 -7.04 -23.23 19.94
C TYR A 30 -8.37 -23.08 20.67
N SER A 31 -8.74 -21.84 20.95
CA SER A 31 -9.99 -21.51 21.63
C SER A 31 -10.84 -20.59 20.76
N ARG A 32 -12.16 -20.62 20.97
CA ARG A 32 -13.07 -19.67 20.31
C ARG A 32 -12.76 -18.23 20.66
N VAL A 33 -12.24 -17.98 21.87
CA VAL A 33 -11.84 -16.64 22.32
C VAL A 33 -10.63 -16.17 21.51
N PHE A 34 -9.63 -17.02 21.32
CA PHE A 34 -8.46 -16.73 20.49
C PHE A 34 -8.86 -16.36 19.05
N PHE A 35 -9.71 -17.17 18.40
CA PHE A 35 -10.13 -16.87 17.03
C PHE A 35 -10.91 -15.55 16.93
N LYS A 36 -11.76 -15.23 17.92
CA LYS A 36 -12.46 -13.94 17.95
C LYS A 36 -11.51 -12.75 18.13
N GLN A 37 -10.50 -12.90 18.99
CA GLN A 37 -9.48 -11.88 19.20
C GLN A 37 -8.63 -11.67 17.93
N GLN A 38 -8.19 -12.75 17.31
CA GLN A 38 -7.45 -12.69 16.05
C GLN A 38 -8.28 -12.07 14.93
N TRP A 39 -9.56 -12.43 14.80
CA TRP A 39 -10.45 -11.81 13.83
C TRP A 39 -10.63 -10.31 14.08
N ALA A 40 -10.79 -9.89 15.34
CA ALA A 40 -10.88 -8.48 15.69
C ALA A 40 -9.58 -7.73 15.37
N ALA A 41 -8.42 -8.32 15.68
CA ALA A 41 -7.11 -7.75 15.37
C ALA A 41 -6.88 -7.63 13.86
N GLN A 42 -7.24 -8.65 13.08
CA GLN A 42 -7.17 -8.62 11.62
C GLN A 42 -8.08 -7.54 11.03
N ARG A 43 -9.30 -7.39 11.57
CA ARG A 43 -10.21 -6.33 11.13
C ARG A 43 -9.71 -4.93 11.49
N ALA A 44 -9.10 -4.76 12.66
CA ALA A 44 -8.52 -3.49 13.07
C ALA A 44 -7.30 -3.16 12.20
N PHE A 45 -6.38 -4.12 12.04
CA PHE A 45 -5.23 -4.00 11.13
C PHE A 45 -5.67 -3.64 9.72
N GLN A 46 -6.69 -4.32 9.18
CA GLN A 46 -7.22 -4.02 7.87
C GLN A 46 -7.86 -2.62 7.82
N ALA A 47 -8.61 -2.21 8.82
CA ALA A 47 -9.18 -0.86 8.85
C ALA A 47 -8.08 0.22 8.87
N ASP A 48 -7.06 0.04 9.71
CA ASP A 48 -5.97 1.01 9.86
C ASP A 48 -5.02 1.01 8.65
N HIS A 49 -4.77 -0.14 8.03
CA HIS A 49 -3.86 -0.27 6.88
C HIS A 49 -4.55 -0.01 5.54
N THR A 50 -5.87 -0.21 5.41
CA THR A 50 -6.54 0.06 4.13
C THR A 50 -6.59 1.56 3.85
N ASP A 51 -6.85 2.40 4.85
CA ASP A 51 -6.92 3.84 4.62
C ASP A 51 -5.54 4.45 4.30
N ALA A 52 -4.49 4.02 5.01
CA ALA A 52 -3.12 4.46 4.77
C ALA A 52 -2.60 3.95 3.40
N GLU A 53 -2.82 2.68 3.08
CA GLU A 53 -2.39 2.09 1.81
C GLU A 53 -3.21 2.64 0.63
N GLU A 54 -4.51 2.89 0.79
CA GLU A 54 -5.33 3.56 -0.22
C GLU A 54 -4.84 5.00 -0.44
N ALA A 55 -4.50 5.74 0.61
CA ALA A 55 -3.93 7.09 0.49
C ALA A 55 -2.59 7.06 -0.24
N ARG A 56 -1.71 6.11 0.09
CA ARG A 56 -0.43 5.88 -0.58
C ARG A 56 -0.62 5.52 -2.06
N MET A 57 -1.54 4.60 -2.37
CA MET A 57 -1.87 4.22 -3.75
C MET A 57 -2.41 5.40 -4.54
N ARG A 58 -3.30 6.23 -3.96
CA ARG A 58 -3.79 7.46 -4.61
C ARG A 58 -2.65 8.44 -4.90
N LYS A 59 -1.73 8.63 -3.95
CA LYS A 59 -0.55 9.49 -4.12
C LYS A 59 0.37 8.95 -5.22
N MET A 60 0.55 7.63 -5.29
CA MET A 60 1.32 6.97 -6.35
C MET A 60 0.70 7.16 -7.74
N VAL A 61 -0.63 6.99 -7.86
CA VAL A 61 -1.35 7.22 -9.13
C VAL A 61 -1.18 8.67 -9.58
N ALA A 62 -1.34 9.64 -8.67
CA ALA A 62 -1.17 11.05 -8.99
C ALA A 62 0.26 11.38 -9.48
N ILE A 63 1.29 10.72 -8.93
CA ILE A 63 2.67 10.88 -9.41
C ILE A 63 2.84 10.32 -10.83
N TYR A 64 2.33 9.12 -11.10
CA TYR A 64 2.41 8.53 -12.43
C TYR A 64 1.65 9.34 -13.49
N GLU A 65 0.50 9.91 -13.14
CA GLU A 65 -0.23 10.81 -14.05
C GLU A 65 0.59 12.05 -14.40
N ARG A 66 1.27 12.66 -13.41
CA ARG A 66 2.14 13.81 -13.62
C ARG A 66 3.37 13.45 -14.46
N GLU A 67 4.02 12.32 -14.18
CA GLU A 67 5.16 11.81 -14.96
C GLU A 67 4.79 11.63 -16.45
N ASN A 68 3.62 11.03 -16.71
CA ASN A 68 3.13 10.85 -18.08
C ASN A 68 2.87 12.17 -18.81
N VAL A 69 2.39 13.21 -18.11
CA VAL A 69 2.23 14.56 -18.70
C VAL A 69 3.59 15.15 -19.05
N ILE A 70 4.59 15.02 -18.17
CA ILE A 70 5.96 15.51 -18.42
C ILE A 70 6.56 14.81 -19.65
N ASP A 71 6.44 13.50 -19.75
CA ASP A 71 6.92 12.72 -20.90
C ASP A 71 6.25 13.15 -22.22
N LEU A 72 4.93 13.37 -22.17
CA LEU A 72 4.17 13.85 -23.33
C LEU A 72 4.66 15.24 -23.79
N VAL A 73 4.88 16.15 -22.85
CA VAL A 73 5.37 17.50 -23.15
C VAL A 73 6.79 17.44 -23.74
N TRP A 74 7.66 16.60 -23.19
CA TRP A 74 8.99 16.35 -23.77
C TRP A 74 8.93 15.82 -25.20
N ALA A 75 8.06 14.84 -25.46
CA ALA A 75 7.86 14.29 -26.80
C ALA A 75 7.35 15.36 -27.80
N GLN A 76 6.50 16.29 -27.35
CA GLN A 76 6.02 17.41 -28.17
C GLN A 76 7.11 18.44 -28.45
N LEU A 77 7.93 18.78 -27.45
CA LEU A 77 9.06 19.71 -27.59
C LEU A 77 10.13 19.19 -28.56
N GLN A 78 10.32 17.87 -28.63
CA GLN A 78 11.21 17.24 -29.60
C GLN A 78 10.71 17.33 -31.05
N ASN A 79 9.46 17.73 -31.29
CA ASN A 79 8.88 17.87 -32.62
C ASN A 79 8.83 19.35 -33.08
N PRO A 80 9.81 19.82 -33.87
CA PRO A 80 9.90 21.23 -34.28
C PRO A 80 8.76 21.70 -35.21
N ARG A 81 7.88 20.79 -35.67
CA ARG A 81 6.74 21.15 -36.54
C ARG A 81 5.49 21.58 -35.78
N ILE A 82 5.43 21.34 -34.47
CA ILE A 82 4.22 21.57 -33.66
C ILE A 82 4.39 22.79 -32.75
N PHE A 83 5.62 23.06 -32.28
CA PHE A 83 5.87 24.09 -31.29
C PHE A 83 6.12 25.47 -31.94
N ARG A 84 5.06 26.27 -32.07
CA ARG A 84 5.15 27.68 -32.51
C ARG A 84 5.18 28.59 -31.28
N ALA A 85 6.27 28.54 -30.53
CA ALA A 85 6.51 29.38 -29.36
C ALA A 85 7.77 30.23 -29.56
N THR A 86 7.86 31.33 -28.84
CA THR A 86 9.06 32.15 -28.75
C THR A 86 10.12 31.48 -27.88
N GLU A 87 11.39 31.85 -28.05
CA GLU A 87 12.50 31.31 -27.26
C GLU A 87 12.31 31.50 -25.75
N SER A 88 11.75 32.64 -25.34
CA SER A 88 11.42 32.91 -23.93
C SER A 88 10.34 31.96 -23.40
N GLU A 89 9.27 31.72 -24.17
CA GLU A 89 8.20 30.79 -23.77
C GLU A 89 8.70 29.34 -23.67
N VAL A 90 9.61 28.93 -24.58
CA VAL A 90 10.27 27.63 -24.50
C VAL A 90 11.13 27.54 -23.24
N ARG A 91 11.90 28.59 -22.92
CA ARG A 91 12.77 28.63 -21.75
C ARG A 91 11.97 28.55 -20.45
N ASP A 92 10.88 29.31 -20.36
CA ASP A 92 10.00 29.32 -19.20
C ASP A 92 9.33 27.96 -19.01
N LEU A 93 8.91 27.30 -20.10
CA LEU A 93 8.35 25.96 -20.06
C LEU A 93 9.38 24.91 -19.59
N ILE A 94 10.61 24.95 -20.08
CA ILE A 94 11.68 24.04 -19.64
C ILE A 94 11.96 24.24 -18.14
N ASN A 95 12.08 25.49 -17.69
CA ASN A 95 12.30 25.78 -16.27
C ASN A 95 11.14 25.26 -15.40
N ALA A 96 9.90 25.36 -15.88
CA ALA A 96 8.73 24.82 -15.18
C ALA A 96 8.74 23.29 -15.12
N ILE A 97 9.12 22.60 -16.20
CA ILE A 97 9.25 21.14 -16.25
C ILE A 97 10.37 20.66 -15.31
N GLU A 98 11.51 21.36 -15.28
CA GLU A 98 12.61 21.03 -14.38
C GLU A 98 12.19 21.17 -12.91
N ALA A 99 11.47 22.25 -12.57
CA ALA A 99 10.93 22.45 -11.23
C ALA A 99 9.92 21.37 -10.81
N GLU A 100 8.96 21.03 -11.69
CA GLU A 100 8.00 19.94 -11.44
C GLU A 100 8.70 18.58 -11.31
N SER A 101 9.72 18.31 -12.12
CA SER A 101 10.51 17.07 -12.03
C SER A 101 11.24 16.95 -10.69
N GLU A 102 11.86 18.02 -10.19
CA GLU A 102 12.51 18.00 -8.87
C GLU A 102 11.50 17.84 -7.74
N ALA A 103 10.35 18.52 -7.82
CA ALA A 103 9.24 18.32 -6.87
C ALA A 103 8.72 16.86 -6.89
N LEU A 104 8.63 16.25 -8.08
CA LEU A 104 8.21 14.86 -8.23
C LEU A 104 9.21 13.89 -7.59
N LYS A 105 10.51 14.13 -7.76
CA LYS A 105 11.57 13.34 -7.12
C LYS A 105 11.45 13.42 -5.60
N GLU A 106 11.21 14.62 -5.07
CA GLU A 106 11.01 14.82 -3.63
C GLU A 106 9.76 14.07 -3.14
N ASP A 107 8.63 14.18 -3.84
CA ASP A 107 7.39 13.45 -3.54
C ASP A 107 7.59 11.93 -3.53
N ILE A 108 8.36 11.39 -4.48
CA ILE A 108 8.74 9.97 -4.55
C ILE A 108 9.63 9.57 -3.36
N THR A 109 10.63 10.39 -3.01
CA THR A 109 11.49 10.10 -1.86
C THR A 109 10.73 10.13 -0.54
N ASN A 110 9.79 11.06 -0.39
CA ASN A 110 8.92 11.14 0.79
C ASN A 110 8.00 9.93 0.89
N LEU A 111 7.42 9.48 -0.24
CA LEU A 111 6.63 8.25 -0.30
C LEU A 111 7.42 6.99 0.06
N LEU A 112 8.69 6.91 -0.32
CA LEU A 112 9.57 5.78 -0.01
C LEU A 112 10.10 5.85 1.43
N GLY A 113 10.23 7.04 2.00
CA GLY A 113 10.69 7.27 3.36
C GLY A 113 9.61 7.13 4.45
N GLU A 114 8.33 7.29 4.10
CA GLU A 114 7.20 7.15 5.03
C GLU A 114 6.92 5.70 5.46
N ASP A 115 7.54 4.69 4.82
CA ASP A 115 7.09 3.28 4.91
C ASP A 115 8.21 2.28 5.26
N MET A 116 9.05 2.61 6.25
CA MET A 116 9.70 1.59 7.06
C MET A 116 8.92 1.47 8.37
N PRO A 117 7.93 0.54 8.47
CA PRO A 117 7.51 0.08 9.77
C PRO A 117 8.76 -0.43 10.46
N ASP A 118 9.07 0.16 11.61
CA ASP A 118 10.12 -0.29 12.52
C ASP A 118 9.91 -1.80 12.72
N GLY A 119 10.71 -2.60 12.03
CA GLY A 119 10.55 -4.04 12.04
C GLY A 119 10.77 -4.48 13.47
N ASP A 120 9.70 -4.92 14.13
CA ASP A 120 9.64 -5.39 15.51
C ASP A 120 10.99 -5.96 15.97
N VAL A 121 11.77 -5.16 16.71
CA VAL A 121 13.04 -5.56 17.33
C VAL A 121 12.80 -6.46 18.55
N GLU A 122 11.57 -6.93 18.77
CA GLU A 122 11.18 -7.72 19.95
C GLU A 122 11.05 -9.24 19.69
N GLU A 123 11.78 -9.80 18.72
CA GLU A 123 12.01 -11.27 18.62
C GLU A 123 13.45 -11.71 18.96
N ARG A 124 14.23 -10.88 19.66
CA ARG A 124 15.52 -11.30 20.25
C ARG A 124 15.61 -10.97 21.73
N LYS A 125 14.74 -11.59 22.52
CA LYS A 125 14.99 -12.06 23.89
C LYS A 125 13.67 -12.55 24.50
N MET A 126 13.37 -13.85 24.36
CA MET A 126 12.87 -14.71 25.44
C MET A 126 13.00 -16.17 25.01
#